data_AF-A0A6J2A838-F1
#
_entry.id   AF-A0A6J2A838-F1
#
_cell.length_a   1.000
_cell.length_b   1.000
_cell.length_c   1.000
_cell.angle_alpha   90.00
_cell.angle_beta   90.00
_cell.angle_gamma   90.00
#
_symmetry.space_group_name_H-M   'P 1'
#
loop_
_entity.id
_entity.type
_entity.pdbx_description
1 polymer ?
#
loop_
_entity_poly.entity_id
_entity_poly.type
_entity_poly.pdbx_seq_one_letter_code
_entity_poly.pdbx_strand_id
1 'polypeptide(L)'
;MEWSLRLLACLVGILPIGSFVRTKRDTTGNLLNTEVHSAPAQRWSMHVPAEVSAAAGEAAVLPCTFTHPHRHYDGPLTAIWRAGEAYAGPQVFRCAAARGSELCQTALSLHGRFRLLGNPRRNDLSLRVERLALADDGRYFCRVEFAGDVHDRYESRHGIRLRVTAAPRIVNLSVLPGPAHSFRALCTAEGEPPPVLDWSGPALGNGSAAVPGPGQGQGHGHQVTAELPALVHDGRYTCTASNSLGRAEASVYLFRFHGASRASALALPFGALGLKALLLLGVLAARAVARRRPEHPVAQDSPPRPQAQESNYENLSQMSPRDPPAATCLP
;
A
#
# COMPACT_ATOMS: atom_id res chain seq x y z
N MET A 1 36.53 56.00 64.51
CA MET A 1 37.15 54.68 64.39
C MET A 1 37.58 54.49 62.94
N GLU A 2 38.51 55.30 62.41
CA GLU A 2 39.95 55.51 62.76
C GLU A 2 40.82 54.70 61.79
N TRP A 3 41.40 55.32 60.75
CA TRP A 3 42.56 56.25 60.74
C TRP A 3 43.83 55.50 61.20
N SER A 4 44.87 55.33 60.36
CA SER A 4 45.82 56.35 59.84
C SER A 4 46.45 55.87 58.50
N LEU A 5 46.94 56.63 57.50
CA LEU A 5 47.82 57.83 57.44
C LEU A 5 49.25 57.52 57.98
N ARG A 6 50.38 57.95 57.39
CA ARG A 6 50.75 59.04 56.44
C ARG A 6 51.76 58.50 55.38
N LEU A 7 51.95 59.01 54.15
CA LEU A 7 51.86 60.33 53.47
C LEU A 7 53.20 61.07 53.37
N LEU A 8 53.81 61.03 52.16
CA LEU A 8 54.83 61.93 51.58
C LEU A 8 55.06 61.50 50.11
N ALA A 9 55.44 62.36 49.15
CA ALA A 9 54.78 63.51 48.52
C ALA A 9 55.79 64.10 47.47
N CYS A 10 55.30 64.90 46.50
CA CYS A 10 56.08 65.71 45.53
C CYS A 10 56.80 64.96 44.36
N LEU A 11 56.98 65.53 43.14
CA LEU A 11 56.40 66.73 42.46
C LEU A 11 56.71 66.72 40.93
N VAL A 12 55.87 67.37 40.11
CA VAL A 12 56.10 67.91 38.72
C VAL A 12 56.33 66.92 37.54
N GLY A 13 55.75 67.18 36.35
CA GLY A 13 55.94 66.34 35.15
C GLY A 13 55.31 66.71 33.77
N ILE A 14 54.91 67.98 33.53
CA ILE A 14 54.66 68.65 32.21
C ILE A 14 54.14 67.86 30.97
N LEU A 15 52.89 68.16 30.58
CA LEU A 15 52.24 68.26 29.22
C LEU A 15 52.44 67.23 28.07
N PRO A 16 51.41 67.00 27.22
CA PRO A 16 51.44 66.08 26.07
C PRO A 16 51.69 66.75 24.69
N ILE A 17 52.20 65.95 23.74
CA ILE A 17 52.30 66.20 22.28
C ILE A 17 52.06 64.83 21.60
N GLY A 18 51.40 64.66 20.45
CA GLY A 18 50.78 65.60 19.52
C GLY A 18 50.91 65.03 18.09
N SER A 19 49.79 64.70 17.44
CA SER A 19 49.81 64.04 16.12
C SER A 19 50.06 65.04 14.98
N PHE A 20 50.87 64.66 13.98
CA PHE A 20 50.71 65.13 12.59
C PHE A 20 51.38 64.20 11.57
N VAL A 21 50.80 64.14 10.36
CA VAL A 21 51.22 63.27 9.23
C VAL A 21 52.09 64.03 8.24
N ARG A 22 53.11 63.36 7.65
CA ARG A 22 53.67 63.74 6.34
C ARG A 22 54.19 62.52 5.56
N THR A 23 54.27 62.64 4.24
CA THR A 23 54.38 61.52 3.27
C THR A 23 55.52 61.70 2.26
N LYS A 24 55.65 60.73 1.32
CA LYS A 24 56.66 60.61 0.22
C LYS A 24 58.04 60.09 0.67
N ARG A 25 58.81 59.37 -0.17
CA ARG A 25 58.69 59.07 -1.62
C ARG A 25 59.22 57.64 -1.93
N ASP A 26 58.84 57.12 -3.09
CA ASP A 26 59.18 55.81 -3.65
C ASP A 26 60.69 55.55 -3.86
N THR A 27 61.08 54.27 -3.82
CA THR A 27 62.29 53.74 -4.48
C THR A 27 61.99 52.32 -4.99
N THR A 28 62.15 52.09 -6.30
CA THR A 28 61.89 50.80 -6.95
C THR A 28 63.04 49.81 -6.71
N GLY A 29 62.74 48.56 -6.36
CA GLY A 29 63.75 47.52 -6.12
C GLY A 29 63.20 46.10 -6.28
N ASN A 30 63.11 45.61 -7.52
CA ASN A 30 62.65 44.24 -7.81
C ASN A 30 63.69 43.20 -7.38
N LEU A 31 63.37 42.35 -6.39
CA LEU A 31 63.95 41.01 -6.28
C LEU A 31 62.90 39.99 -5.83
N LEU A 32 62.50 39.15 -6.79
CA LEU A 32 61.96 37.80 -6.62
C LEU A 32 60.75 37.63 -5.67
N ASN A 33 59.55 37.71 -6.26
CA ASN A 33 58.38 37.01 -5.73
C ASN A 33 58.65 35.49 -5.75
N THR A 34 59.13 34.91 -4.66
CA THR A 34 58.89 33.50 -4.37
C THR A 34 57.42 33.30 -4.00
N GLU A 35 56.55 33.37 -5.01
CA GLU A 35 55.22 32.77 -4.93
C GLU A 35 55.37 31.27 -4.74
N VAL A 36 55.48 30.86 -3.47
CA VAL A 36 55.31 29.46 -3.07
C VAL A 36 53.89 29.07 -3.45
N HIS A 37 53.75 28.49 -4.64
CA HIS A 37 52.56 27.81 -5.12
C HIS A 37 52.32 26.59 -4.23
N SER A 38 51.79 26.87 -3.04
CA SER A 38 51.37 25.91 -2.05
C SER A 38 50.17 25.16 -2.63
N ALA A 39 50.46 24.00 -3.21
CA ALA A 39 49.46 23.14 -3.85
C ALA A 39 48.25 22.98 -2.92
N PRO A 40 47.03 23.22 -3.41
CA PRO A 40 45.89 23.54 -2.56
C PRO A 40 45.70 22.49 -1.46
N ALA A 41 45.70 22.97 -0.21
CA ALA A 41 45.55 22.12 0.96
C ALA A 41 44.23 21.34 0.85
N GLN A 42 44.32 20.01 0.85
CA GLN A 42 43.19 19.14 0.53
C GLN A 42 42.22 19.12 1.71
N ARG A 43 41.24 20.03 1.72
CA ARG A 43 40.29 20.19 2.81
C ARG A 43 39.34 19.00 2.92
N TRP A 44 38.65 18.86 4.05
CA TRP A 44 37.52 17.93 4.17
C TRP A 44 36.41 18.25 3.15
N SER A 45 36.01 17.25 2.36
CA SER A 45 34.83 17.30 1.48
C SER A 45 34.16 15.93 1.38
N MET A 46 32.90 15.92 0.94
CA MET A 46 32.20 14.71 0.51
C MET A 46 31.47 14.98 -0.80
N HIS A 47 31.58 14.02 -1.72
CA HIS A 47 31.03 14.05 -3.06
C HIS A 47 29.93 13.00 -3.12
N VAL A 48 28.69 13.48 -3.23
CA VAL A 48 27.46 12.68 -3.26
C VAL A 48 26.52 13.26 -4.32
N PRO A 49 25.74 12.43 -5.03
CA PRO A 49 24.67 12.92 -5.90
C PRO A 49 23.54 13.52 -5.05
N ALA A 50 22.74 14.43 -5.63
CA ALA A 50 21.57 14.96 -4.96
C ALA A 50 20.48 13.89 -4.72
N GLU A 51 20.36 12.94 -5.65
CA GLU A 51 19.30 11.95 -5.71
C GLU A 51 19.77 10.64 -6.38
N VAL A 52 19.17 9.51 -5.99
CA VAL A 52 19.28 8.17 -6.58
C VAL A 52 17.89 7.55 -6.58
N SER A 53 17.51 6.84 -7.64
CA SER A 53 16.24 6.11 -7.75
C SER A 53 16.44 4.63 -8.07
N ALA A 54 15.56 3.78 -7.55
CA ALA A 54 15.47 2.34 -7.83
C ALA A 54 14.06 1.83 -7.50
N ALA A 55 13.68 0.63 -8.00
CA ALA A 55 12.37 0.07 -7.70
C ALA A 55 12.34 -0.72 -6.37
N ALA A 56 11.16 -0.82 -5.76
CA ALA A 56 10.92 -1.67 -4.61
C ALA A 56 11.22 -3.15 -4.94
N GLY A 57 11.82 -3.86 -3.98
CA GLY A 57 12.37 -5.21 -4.16
C GLY A 57 13.79 -5.27 -4.74
N GLU A 58 14.22 -4.26 -5.49
CA GLU A 58 15.56 -4.20 -6.07
C GLU A 58 16.64 -3.77 -5.05
N ALA A 59 17.81 -3.37 -5.55
CA ALA A 59 18.91 -2.85 -4.74
C ALA A 59 19.47 -1.54 -5.32
N ALA A 60 19.52 -0.49 -4.49
CA ALA A 60 20.17 0.77 -4.84
C ALA A 60 21.65 0.77 -4.41
N VAL A 61 22.45 1.61 -5.06
CA VAL A 61 23.78 2.02 -4.57
C VAL A 61 23.71 3.50 -4.24
N LEU A 62 24.17 3.86 -3.05
CA LEU A 62 24.31 5.22 -2.55
C LEU A 62 25.80 5.60 -2.65
N PRO A 63 26.25 6.24 -3.75
CA PRO A 63 27.67 6.53 -3.94
C PRO A 63 28.11 7.72 -3.10
N CYS A 64 29.21 7.55 -2.36
CA CYS A 64 29.80 8.62 -1.56
C CYS A 64 31.32 8.47 -1.52
N THR A 65 32.04 9.48 -2.03
CA THR A 65 33.50 9.58 -1.87
C THR A 65 33.85 10.83 -1.08
N PHE A 66 35.04 10.86 -0.46
CA PHE A 66 35.48 11.99 0.38
C PHE A 66 36.91 12.44 0.09
N THR A 67 37.27 13.60 0.63
CA THR A 67 38.67 14.06 0.68
C THR A 67 39.00 14.57 2.08
N HIS A 68 40.27 14.55 2.47
CA HIS A 68 40.75 14.87 3.81
C HIS A 68 42.18 15.46 3.76
N PRO A 69 42.60 16.26 4.77
CA PRO A 69 43.92 16.90 4.79
C PRO A 69 45.06 15.92 5.09
N HIS A 70 44.75 14.83 5.81
CA HIS A 70 45.73 13.88 6.32
C HIS A 70 46.22 12.91 5.22
N ARG A 71 47.01 13.40 4.26
CA ARG A 71 47.43 12.67 3.03
C ARG A 71 48.05 11.28 3.24
N HIS A 72 48.52 10.97 4.44
CA HIS A 72 49.12 9.68 4.80
C HIS A 72 48.43 9.03 6.02
N TYR A 73 47.11 9.21 6.15
CA TYR A 73 46.34 8.65 7.26
C TYR A 73 46.15 7.13 7.16
N ASP A 74 47.02 6.41 7.86
CA ASP A 74 46.97 4.96 8.02
C ASP A 74 46.21 4.51 9.30
N GLY A 75 45.87 5.42 10.21
CA GLY A 75 45.21 5.08 11.48
C GLY A 75 43.83 4.40 11.31
N PRO A 76 43.26 3.81 12.38
CA PRO A 76 41.93 3.20 12.32
C PRO A 76 40.85 4.21 11.91
N LEU A 77 39.86 3.78 11.12
CA LEU A 77 38.75 4.63 10.70
C LEU A 77 37.40 3.92 10.84
N THR A 78 36.33 4.69 10.95
CA THR A 78 34.94 4.21 11.00
C THR A 78 34.16 4.86 9.87
N ALA A 79 33.50 4.04 9.04
CA ALA A 79 32.51 4.48 8.06
C ALA A 79 31.10 4.30 8.65
N ILE A 80 30.27 5.33 8.53
CA ILE A 80 28.91 5.38 9.10
C ILE A 80 27.96 5.89 8.03
N TRP A 81 26.76 5.32 7.96
CA TRP A 81 25.64 5.92 7.23
C TRP A 81 24.44 6.13 8.15
N ARG A 82 23.80 7.29 8.01
CA ARG A 82 22.58 7.68 8.73
C ARG A 82 21.40 7.86 7.76
N ALA A 83 20.19 7.73 8.27
CA ALA A 83 18.96 8.05 7.55
C ALA A 83 18.20 9.22 8.22
N GLY A 84 17.35 9.90 7.45
CA GLY A 84 16.47 10.98 7.91
C GLY A 84 17.19 12.33 8.06
N GLU A 85 17.99 12.48 9.12
CA GLU A 85 18.57 13.76 9.53
C GLU A 85 20.11 13.75 9.55
N ALA A 86 20.72 14.88 9.16
CA ALA A 86 22.16 15.07 9.22
C ALA A 86 22.65 15.12 10.68
N TYR A 87 23.75 14.43 10.97
CA TYR A 87 24.43 14.28 12.26
C TYR A 87 23.63 13.58 13.37
N ALA A 88 22.32 13.84 13.47
CA ALA A 88 21.41 13.30 14.49
C ALA A 88 20.72 11.99 14.09
N GLY A 89 20.47 11.76 12.79
CA GLY A 89 19.67 10.65 12.30
C GLY A 89 20.20 9.26 12.68
N PRO A 90 19.33 8.24 12.83
CA PRO A 90 19.72 6.89 13.22
C PRO A 90 20.74 6.28 12.23
N GLN A 91 21.72 5.55 12.77
CA GLN A 91 22.69 4.81 11.94
C GLN A 91 22.00 3.60 11.30
N VAL A 92 22.12 3.46 9.98
CA VAL A 92 21.63 2.30 9.22
C VAL A 92 22.76 1.32 8.88
N PHE A 93 24.00 1.81 8.83
CA PHE A 93 25.20 1.02 8.61
C PHE A 93 26.40 1.61 9.38
N ARG A 94 27.27 0.74 9.87
CA ARG A 94 28.58 1.09 10.43
C ARG A 94 29.59 -0.01 10.17
N CYS A 95 30.79 0.35 9.76
CA CYS A 95 31.95 -0.54 9.77
C CYS A 95 33.20 0.18 10.27
N ALA A 96 34.19 -0.57 10.75
CA ALA A 96 35.49 -0.03 11.17
C ALA A 96 36.63 -0.76 10.46
N ALA A 97 37.62 0.00 9.97
CA ALA A 97 38.85 -0.55 9.40
C ALA A 97 40.01 -0.32 10.38
N ALA A 98 40.72 -1.39 10.73
CA ALA A 98 41.94 -1.31 11.51
C ALA A 98 43.06 -0.58 10.74
N ARG A 99 44.13 -0.20 11.44
CA ARG A 99 45.37 0.36 10.84
C ARG A 99 45.84 -0.51 9.66
N GLY A 100 46.21 0.09 8.52
CA GLY A 100 46.64 -0.62 7.31
C GLY A 100 45.58 -1.48 6.61
N SER A 101 44.40 -1.68 7.19
CA SER A 101 43.37 -2.57 6.66
C SER A 101 42.58 -1.93 5.53
N GLU A 102 42.65 -2.54 4.34
CA GLU A 102 41.71 -2.35 3.22
C GLU A 102 40.30 -2.92 3.54
N LEU A 103 40.20 -3.84 4.52
CA LEU A 103 38.94 -4.43 4.96
C LEU A 103 38.28 -3.59 6.06
N CYS A 104 37.00 -3.27 5.88
CA CYS A 104 36.16 -2.61 6.88
C CYS A 104 35.21 -3.63 7.53
N GLN A 105 35.44 -3.96 8.80
CA GLN A 105 34.64 -4.93 9.56
C GLN A 105 33.27 -4.33 9.89
N THR A 106 32.19 -4.94 9.37
CA THR A 106 30.82 -4.44 9.58
C THR A 106 30.38 -4.68 11.02
N ALA A 107 30.00 -3.59 11.71
CA ALA A 107 29.55 -3.57 13.10
C ALA A 107 28.07 -3.16 13.26
N LEU A 108 27.41 -2.73 12.16
CA LEU A 108 25.96 -2.54 12.05
C LEU A 108 25.55 -2.66 10.59
N SER A 109 24.48 -3.42 10.33
CA SER A 109 23.72 -3.39 9.07
C SER A 109 22.24 -3.56 9.40
N LEU A 110 21.46 -2.48 9.28
CA LEU A 110 20.06 -2.47 9.67
C LEU A 110 19.26 -3.47 8.79
N HIS A 111 18.51 -4.36 9.45
CA HIS A 111 17.81 -5.49 8.83
C HIS A 111 18.69 -6.43 7.96
N GLY A 112 20.03 -6.36 8.07
CA GLY A 112 20.96 -7.10 7.22
C GLY A 112 20.86 -6.73 5.73
N ARG A 113 20.37 -5.52 5.40
CA ARG A 113 20.15 -5.07 4.01
C ARG A 113 21.23 -4.12 3.48
N PHE A 114 22.05 -3.53 4.36
CA PHE A 114 23.08 -2.57 3.99
C PHE A 114 24.45 -3.25 3.88
N ARG A 115 25.16 -3.05 2.76
CA ARG A 115 26.50 -3.61 2.52
C ARG A 115 27.41 -2.54 1.93
N LEU A 116 28.63 -2.43 2.42
CA LEU A 116 29.64 -1.56 1.81
C LEU A 116 30.10 -2.14 0.46
N LEU A 117 30.16 -1.30 -0.57
CA LEU A 117 30.83 -1.61 -1.85
C LEU A 117 32.15 -0.86 -1.99
N GLY A 118 32.19 0.38 -1.51
CA GLY A 118 33.40 1.20 -1.54
C GLY A 118 34.48 0.72 -0.58
N ASN A 119 35.71 1.17 -0.81
CA ASN A 119 36.81 0.98 0.11
C ASN A 119 37.16 2.31 0.81
N PRO A 120 36.96 2.42 2.15
CA PRO A 120 37.20 3.66 2.89
C PRO A 120 38.66 4.12 2.89
N ARG A 121 39.64 3.22 2.70
CA ARG A 121 41.07 3.59 2.52
C ARG A 121 41.35 4.25 1.19
N ARG A 122 40.50 3.98 0.19
CA ARG A 122 40.51 4.58 -1.15
C ARG A 122 39.50 5.73 -1.24
N ASN A 123 39.13 6.27 -0.08
CA ASN A 123 38.20 7.36 0.15
C ASN A 123 36.77 7.13 -0.42
N ASP A 124 36.35 5.87 -0.52
CA ASP A 124 35.04 5.47 -1.03
C ASP A 124 34.21 4.78 0.06
N LEU A 125 33.04 5.35 0.35
CA LEU A 125 32.08 4.91 1.37
C LEU A 125 30.80 4.34 0.74
N SER A 126 30.79 4.13 -0.58
CA SER A 126 29.60 3.77 -1.36
C SER A 126 28.90 2.53 -0.82
N LEU A 127 27.58 2.63 -0.59
CA LEU A 127 26.79 1.66 0.14
C LEU A 127 25.67 1.07 -0.73
N ARG A 128 25.57 -0.26 -0.78
CA ARG A 128 24.44 -0.97 -1.38
C ARG A 128 23.34 -1.18 -0.34
N VAL A 129 22.11 -0.90 -0.74
CA VAL A 129 20.89 -1.25 0.02
C VAL A 129 20.16 -2.33 -0.76
N GLU A 130 19.91 -3.49 -0.17
CA GLU A 130 19.19 -4.60 -0.79
C GLU A 130 17.71 -4.61 -0.43
N ARG A 131 16.87 -5.22 -1.29
CA ARG A 131 15.45 -5.52 -1.03
C ARG A 131 14.70 -4.26 -0.57
N LEU A 132 14.75 -3.22 -1.38
CA LEU A 132 14.16 -1.91 -1.07
C LEU A 132 12.67 -2.01 -0.74
N ALA A 133 12.24 -1.34 0.31
CA ALA A 133 10.84 -1.09 0.61
C ALA A 133 10.50 0.38 0.31
N LEU A 134 9.22 0.69 0.09
CA LEU A 134 8.78 2.10 -0.02
C LEU A 134 9.17 2.92 1.22
N ALA A 135 9.23 2.30 2.41
CA ALA A 135 9.73 2.92 3.65
C ALA A 135 11.26 3.17 3.70
N ASP A 136 12.03 2.77 2.69
CA ASP A 136 13.42 3.23 2.48
C ASP A 136 13.48 4.54 1.67
N ASP A 137 12.34 5.10 1.22
CA ASP A 137 12.29 6.45 0.65
C ASP A 137 12.70 7.48 1.70
N GLY A 138 13.73 8.28 1.40
CA GLY A 138 14.24 9.25 2.36
C GLY A 138 15.56 9.88 1.97
N ARG A 139 16.23 10.49 2.95
CA ARG A 139 17.56 11.10 2.79
C ARG A 139 18.58 10.34 3.61
N TYR A 140 19.72 10.04 3.00
CA TYR A 140 20.81 9.28 3.59
C TYR A 140 22.10 10.09 3.63
N PHE A 141 22.84 10.00 4.73
CA PHE A 141 24.06 10.78 4.97
C PHE A 141 25.23 9.84 5.23
N CYS A 142 26.32 10.00 4.47
CA CYS A 142 27.57 9.27 4.68
C CYS A 142 28.49 10.07 5.61
N ARG A 143 29.21 9.35 6.47
CA ARG A 143 30.16 9.89 7.45
C ARG A 143 31.40 9.03 7.55
N VAL A 144 32.53 9.69 7.74
CA VAL A 144 33.80 9.07 8.11
C VAL A 144 34.29 9.69 9.42
N GLU A 145 34.85 8.86 10.28
CA GLU A 145 35.52 9.27 11.51
C GLU A 145 36.89 8.58 11.55
N PHE A 146 37.96 9.36 11.61
CA PHE A 146 39.30 8.84 11.85
C PHE A 146 39.55 8.74 13.36
N ALA A 147 40.34 7.75 13.80
CA ALA A 147 40.83 7.69 15.17
C ALA A 147 41.88 8.80 15.37
N GLY A 148 41.50 9.80 16.16
CA GLY A 148 42.21 11.07 16.31
C GLY A 148 41.36 12.07 17.08
N ASP A 149 41.51 13.35 16.77
CA ASP A 149 40.81 14.44 17.44
C ASP A 149 39.32 14.52 17.05
N VAL A 150 38.54 15.29 17.83
CA VAL A 150 37.12 15.53 17.54
C VAL A 150 36.91 16.13 16.14
N HIS A 151 37.90 16.86 15.61
CA HIS A 151 37.86 17.50 14.31
C HIS A 151 38.05 16.54 13.11
N ASP A 152 38.48 15.30 13.34
CA ASP A 152 38.74 14.31 12.28
C ASP A 152 37.50 13.45 11.93
N ARG A 153 36.32 14.08 11.98
CA ARG A 153 35.05 13.52 11.54
C ARG A 153 34.39 14.43 10.50
N TYR A 154 33.88 13.85 9.43
CA TYR A 154 33.16 14.59 8.41
C TYR A 154 31.94 13.81 7.91
N GLU A 155 30.86 14.54 7.60
CA GLU A 155 29.57 14.00 7.16
C GLU A 155 29.06 14.84 5.98
N SER A 156 28.38 14.21 5.03
CA SER A 156 27.83 14.87 3.85
C SER A 156 26.79 15.92 4.26
N ARG A 157 26.95 17.20 3.89
CA ARG A 157 26.02 18.27 4.33
C ARG A 157 24.60 18.12 3.80
N HIS A 158 24.46 17.64 2.56
CA HIS A 158 23.17 17.54 1.86
C HIS A 158 22.60 16.12 1.82
N GLY A 159 23.43 15.09 2.05
CA GLY A 159 23.06 13.69 1.84
C GLY A 159 22.60 13.38 0.42
N ILE A 160 22.12 12.16 0.23
CA ILE A 160 21.52 11.64 -1.01
C ILE A 160 20.03 11.43 -0.75
N ARG A 161 19.15 11.93 -1.63
CA ARG A 161 17.74 11.52 -1.63
C ARG A 161 17.64 10.15 -2.32
N LEU A 162 17.29 9.10 -1.58
CA LEU A 162 16.93 7.81 -2.18
C LEU A 162 15.42 7.83 -2.46
N ARG A 163 15.03 7.75 -3.74
CA ARG A 163 13.63 7.49 -4.12
C ARG A 163 13.43 6.00 -4.37
N VAL A 164 12.41 5.43 -3.75
CA VAL A 164 11.97 4.07 -4.05
C VAL A 164 10.66 4.15 -4.82
N THR A 165 10.67 3.65 -6.06
CA THR A 165 9.46 3.61 -6.90
C THR A 165 8.80 2.23 -6.85
N ALA A 166 7.49 2.16 -7.08
CA ALA A 166 6.76 0.89 -7.09
C ALA A 166 5.56 0.93 -8.04
N ALA A 167 5.37 -0.16 -8.78
CA ALA A 167 4.09 -0.44 -9.44
C ALA A 167 2.98 -0.64 -8.39
N PRO A 168 1.69 -0.44 -8.75
CA PRO A 168 0.61 -0.43 -7.78
C PRO A 168 0.38 -1.81 -7.19
N ARG A 169 0.12 -1.87 -5.88
CA ARG A 169 -0.30 -3.09 -5.18
C ARG A 169 -1.51 -2.79 -4.31
N ILE A 170 -2.63 -3.47 -4.58
CA ILE A 170 -3.82 -3.38 -3.72
C ILE A 170 -3.52 -4.15 -2.43
N VAL A 171 -3.56 -3.45 -1.30
CA VAL A 171 -3.20 -3.97 0.04
C VAL A 171 -4.40 -4.21 0.95
N ASN A 172 -5.53 -3.56 0.67
CA ASN A 172 -6.80 -3.85 1.32
C ASN A 172 -7.96 -3.69 0.32
N LEU A 173 -8.92 -4.59 0.40
CA LEU A 173 -10.18 -4.53 -0.33
C LEU A 173 -11.28 -5.11 0.57
N SER A 174 -12.21 -4.26 0.99
CA SER A 174 -13.21 -4.59 2.00
C SER A 174 -14.60 -4.11 1.59
N VAL A 175 -15.63 -4.80 2.09
CA VAL A 175 -17.04 -4.41 1.95
C VAL A 175 -17.58 -4.07 3.33
N LEU A 176 -18.22 -2.90 3.45
CA LEU A 176 -18.74 -2.37 4.69
C LEU A 176 -20.25 -2.10 4.54
N PRO A 177 -21.04 -2.15 5.62
CA PRO A 177 -22.42 -1.67 5.59
C PRO A 177 -22.49 -0.19 5.13
N GLY A 178 -23.43 0.09 4.24
CA GLY A 178 -23.81 1.43 3.81
C GLY A 178 -25.16 1.86 4.40
N PRO A 179 -25.60 3.10 4.15
CA PRO A 179 -26.93 3.56 4.54
C PRO A 179 -28.04 2.80 3.80
N ALA A 180 -29.25 2.78 4.38
CA ALA A 180 -30.46 2.24 3.74
C ALA A 180 -30.33 0.82 3.13
N HIS A 181 -29.74 -0.12 3.88
CA HIS A 181 -29.50 -1.52 3.49
C HIS A 181 -28.61 -1.70 2.24
N SER A 182 -27.84 -0.68 1.85
CA SER A 182 -26.77 -0.83 0.86
C SER A 182 -25.50 -1.41 1.47
N PHE A 183 -24.58 -1.82 0.60
CA PHE A 183 -23.17 -2.05 0.95
C PHE A 183 -22.31 -1.04 0.20
N ARG A 184 -21.19 -0.65 0.80
CA ARG A 184 -20.13 0.13 0.16
C ARG A 184 -18.83 -0.66 0.15
N ALA A 185 -17.91 -0.35 -0.75
CA ALA A 185 -16.60 -1.01 -0.79
C ALA A 185 -15.46 0.00 -0.69
N LEU A 186 -14.41 -0.40 0.02
CA LEU A 186 -13.22 0.41 0.25
C LEU A 186 -12.00 -0.34 -0.30
N CYS A 187 -11.29 0.29 -1.23
CA CYS A 187 -10.09 -0.23 -1.87
C CYS A 187 -8.90 0.66 -1.51
N THR A 188 -7.82 0.04 -1.02
CA THR A 188 -6.57 0.72 -0.65
C THR A 188 -5.40 0.09 -1.39
N ALA A 189 -4.59 0.91 -2.06
CA ALA A 189 -3.38 0.45 -2.74
C ALA A 189 -2.16 1.27 -2.30
N GLU A 190 -0.99 0.64 -2.37
CA GLU A 190 0.31 1.30 -2.28
C GLU A 190 0.96 1.42 -3.66
N GLY A 191 1.83 2.42 -3.85
CA GLY A 191 2.59 2.63 -5.08
C GLY A 191 3.29 3.99 -5.12
N GLU A 192 4.37 4.09 -5.89
CA GLU A 192 5.12 5.34 -6.08
C GLU A 192 5.59 5.43 -7.54
N PRO A 193 5.04 6.35 -8.38
CA PRO A 193 4.09 7.42 -8.04
C PRO A 193 2.75 6.92 -7.47
N PRO A 194 2.07 7.72 -6.61
CA PRO A 194 0.79 7.33 -6.01
C PRO A 194 -0.24 6.86 -7.05
N PRO A 195 -0.88 5.69 -6.87
CA PRO A 195 -1.76 5.12 -7.89
C PRO A 195 -3.12 5.82 -7.95
N VAL A 196 -3.61 6.00 -9.18
CA VAL A 196 -5.03 6.31 -9.45
C VAL A 196 -5.85 5.05 -9.20
N LEU A 197 -6.97 5.20 -8.49
CA LEU A 197 -7.90 4.11 -8.15
C LEU A 197 -9.24 4.32 -8.85
N ASP A 198 -9.59 3.41 -9.75
CA ASP A 198 -10.86 3.39 -10.47
C ASP A 198 -11.71 2.19 -10.05
N TRP A 199 -13.04 2.34 -10.09
CA TRP A 199 -13.99 1.26 -9.85
C TRP A 199 -14.79 0.92 -11.11
N SER A 200 -15.02 -0.37 -11.32
CA SER A 200 -15.89 -0.91 -12.36
C SER A 200 -16.83 -1.98 -11.79
N GLY A 201 -17.99 -2.18 -12.41
CA GLY A 201 -19.00 -3.13 -11.93
C GLY A 201 -20.35 -2.98 -12.64
N PRO A 202 -21.39 -3.73 -12.24
CA PRO A 202 -22.69 -3.68 -12.91
C PRO A 202 -23.38 -2.32 -12.71
N ALA A 203 -23.83 -1.73 -13.82
CA ALA A 203 -24.41 -0.38 -13.92
C ALA A 203 -23.47 0.79 -13.52
N LEU A 204 -22.21 0.53 -13.14
CA LEU A 204 -21.16 1.54 -13.24
C LEU A 204 -20.80 1.64 -14.73
N GLY A 205 -20.88 2.85 -15.29
CA GLY A 205 -20.22 3.13 -16.57
C GLY A 205 -18.70 3.07 -16.44
N ASN A 206 -17.97 3.27 -17.55
CA ASN A 206 -16.50 3.22 -17.60
C ASN A 206 -15.81 4.43 -16.92
N GLY A 207 -16.20 4.77 -15.69
CA GLY A 207 -15.72 5.93 -14.95
C GLY A 207 -16.72 6.46 -13.92
N SER A 208 -17.24 5.60 -13.02
CA SER A 208 -17.85 6.13 -11.79
C SER A 208 -16.75 6.77 -10.95
N ALA A 209 -16.82 8.09 -10.73
CA ALA A 209 -15.80 8.81 -9.99
C ALA A 209 -15.58 8.18 -8.60
N ALA A 210 -14.39 7.61 -8.40
CA ALA A 210 -13.94 7.16 -7.10
C ALA A 210 -13.99 8.35 -6.14
N VAL A 211 -14.83 8.26 -5.10
CA VAL A 211 -14.90 9.32 -4.10
C VAL A 211 -13.60 9.28 -3.31
N PRO A 212 -12.92 10.42 -3.11
CA PRO A 212 -11.80 10.54 -2.19
C PRO A 212 -12.09 9.86 -0.86
N GLY A 213 -11.46 8.70 -0.63
CA GLY A 213 -11.55 8.01 0.64
C GLY A 213 -10.90 8.88 1.73
N PRO A 214 -11.25 8.69 3.01
CA PRO A 214 -10.63 9.44 4.11
C PRO A 214 -9.11 9.26 4.08
N GLY A 215 -8.39 10.31 3.66
CA GLY A 215 -6.94 10.30 3.44
C GLY A 215 -6.50 10.75 2.03
N GLN A 216 -7.35 10.71 1.00
CA GLN A 216 -6.99 11.23 -0.33
C GLN A 216 -6.85 12.76 -0.30
N GLY A 217 -5.60 13.22 -0.35
CA GLY A 217 -5.20 14.62 -0.14
C GLY A 217 -4.44 14.88 1.17
N GLN A 218 -4.37 13.90 2.08
CA GLN A 218 -3.70 14.04 3.39
C GLN A 218 -2.96 12.76 3.86
N GLY A 219 -2.64 11.86 2.92
CA GLY A 219 -1.85 10.65 3.19
C GLY A 219 -0.37 10.97 3.37
N HIS A 220 0.15 10.87 4.59
CA HIS A 220 1.58 10.82 4.87
C HIS A 220 2.15 9.44 4.50
N GLY A 221 2.30 9.17 3.19
CA GLY A 221 2.91 7.94 2.69
C GLY A 221 2.43 7.53 1.29
N HIS A 222 3.02 6.46 0.77
CA HIS A 222 2.83 5.94 -0.59
C HIS A 222 1.51 5.14 -0.77
N GLN A 223 0.43 5.56 -0.11
CA GLN A 223 -0.83 4.79 -0.01
C GLN A 223 -2.05 5.66 -0.33
N VAL A 224 -2.94 5.14 -1.18
CA VAL A 224 -4.16 5.80 -1.67
C VAL A 224 -5.37 4.91 -1.36
N THR A 225 -6.51 5.51 -1.02
CA THR A 225 -7.77 4.79 -0.72
C THR A 225 -8.95 5.42 -1.45
N ALA A 226 -9.76 4.59 -2.11
CA ALA A 226 -10.97 4.98 -2.83
C ALA A 226 -12.19 4.24 -2.31
N GLU A 227 -13.30 4.96 -2.15
CA GLU A 227 -14.59 4.40 -1.74
C GLU A 227 -15.55 4.29 -2.94
N LEU A 228 -16.21 3.14 -3.07
CA LEU A 228 -17.40 2.95 -3.89
C LEU A 228 -18.64 3.05 -2.98
N PRO A 229 -19.41 4.16 -3.00
CA PRO A 229 -20.41 4.44 -1.95
C PRO A 229 -21.62 3.51 -1.91
N ALA A 230 -21.93 2.81 -3.00
CA ALA A 230 -23.06 1.88 -3.07
C ALA A 230 -22.85 0.78 -4.12
N LEU A 231 -22.94 -0.47 -3.68
CA LEU A 231 -23.03 -1.66 -4.53
C LEU A 231 -24.51 -1.95 -4.78
N VAL A 232 -25.06 -1.32 -5.83
CA VAL A 232 -26.50 -1.27 -6.11
C VAL A 232 -27.03 -2.54 -6.79
N HIS A 233 -26.16 -3.30 -7.46
CA HIS A 233 -26.51 -4.43 -8.32
C HIS A 233 -25.73 -5.71 -7.96
N ASP A 234 -26.28 -6.84 -8.36
CA ASP A 234 -25.65 -8.15 -8.15
C ASP A 234 -24.56 -8.40 -9.21
N GLY A 235 -23.42 -8.93 -8.81
CA GLY A 235 -22.28 -9.20 -9.69
C GLY A 235 -20.93 -8.83 -9.11
N ARG A 236 -19.93 -8.66 -9.99
CA ARG A 236 -18.53 -8.39 -9.65
C ARG A 236 -18.22 -6.90 -9.70
N TYR A 237 -17.72 -6.36 -8.59
CA TYR A 237 -17.14 -5.02 -8.52
C TYR A 237 -15.62 -5.13 -8.46
N THR A 238 -14.92 -4.49 -9.38
CA THR A 238 -13.46 -4.55 -9.54
C THR A 238 -12.85 -3.18 -9.31
N CYS A 239 -11.94 -3.09 -8.34
CA CYS A 239 -11.06 -1.95 -8.13
C CYS A 239 -9.80 -2.12 -8.98
N THR A 240 -9.42 -1.09 -9.71
CA THR A 240 -8.24 -1.03 -10.56
C THR A 240 -7.31 0.07 -10.05
N ALA A 241 -6.10 -0.30 -9.62
CA ALA A 241 -5.05 0.62 -9.20
C ALA A 241 -4.02 0.77 -10.33
N SER A 242 -3.71 1.99 -10.78
CA SER A 242 -2.77 2.22 -11.88
C SER A 242 -1.82 3.41 -11.65
N ASN A 243 -0.56 3.27 -12.09
CA ASN A 243 0.42 4.35 -12.17
C ASN A 243 1.33 4.16 -13.40
N SER A 244 2.37 4.99 -13.56
CA SER A 244 3.30 4.94 -14.69
C SER A 244 4.15 3.66 -14.78
N LEU A 245 4.15 2.80 -13.76
CA LEU A 245 4.94 1.57 -13.67
C LEU A 245 4.09 0.29 -13.79
N GLY A 246 2.76 0.39 -13.77
CA GLY A 246 1.90 -0.77 -13.95
C GLY A 246 0.47 -0.60 -13.44
N ARG A 247 -0.21 -1.74 -13.30
CA ARG A 247 -1.59 -1.85 -12.84
C ARG A 247 -1.78 -3.09 -11.96
N ALA A 248 -2.61 -2.98 -10.93
CA ALA A 248 -3.13 -4.11 -10.17
C ALA A 248 -4.67 -4.03 -10.12
N GLU A 249 -5.33 -5.18 -10.05
CA GLU A 249 -6.80 -5.29 -10.00
C GLU A 249 -7.23 -6.28 -8.92
N ALA A 250 -8.30 -5.96 -8.20
CA ALA A 250 -8.87 -6.82 -7.17
C ALA A 250 -10.39 -6.67 -7.13
N SER A 251 -11.12 -7.75 -6.82
CA SER A 251 -12.58 -7.78 -6.99
C SER A 251 -13.33 -8.29 -5.76
N VAL A 252 -14.51 -7.73 -5.52
CA VAL A 252 -15.54 -8.24 -4.60
C VAL A 252 -16.78 -8.64 -5.38
N TYR A 253 -17.61 -9.51 -4.80
CA TYR A 253 -18.86 -9.97 -5.41
C TYR A 253 -20.02 -9.67 -4.46
N LEU A 254 -21.11 -9.11 -4.99
CA LEU A 254 -22.38 -8.96 -4.28
C LEU A 254 -23.43 -9.90 -4.88
N PHE A 255 -24.07 -10.68 -4.01
CA PHE A 255 -25.24 -11.49 -4.35
C PHE A 255 -26.30 -11.30 -3.25
N ARG A 256 -27.52 -10.90 -3.64
CA ARG A 256 -28.65 -10.67 -2.75
C ARG A 256 -29.66 -11.81 -2.88
N PHE A 257 -29.75 -12.61 -1.83
CA PHE A 257 -30.73 -13.69 -1.76
C PHE A 257 -32.14 -13.11 -1.61
N HIS A 258 -32.86 -13.01 -2.73
CA HIS A 258 -34.30 -12.79 -2.75
C HIS A 258 -35.02 -14.03 -2.19
N GLY A 259 -35.09 -14.12 -0.87
CA GLY A 259 -35.82 -15.19 -0.17
C GLY A 259 -37.29 -15.21 -0.61
N ALA A 260 -37.76 -16.37 -1.06
CA ALA A 260 -39.13 -16.53 -1.54
C ALA A 260 -40.13 -16.11 -0.46
N SER A 261 -40.96 -15.10 -0.76
CA SER A 261 -41.90 -14.54 0.22
C SER A 261 -42.88 -15.60 0.70
N ARG A 262 -42.94 -15.83 2.02
CA ARG A 262 -43.85 -16.81 2.64
C ARG A 262 -45.33 -16.53 2.34
N ALA A 263 -45.68 -15.29 1.95
CA ALA A 263 -47.02 -14.95 1.47
C ALA A 263 -47.42 -15.77 0.22
N SER A 264 -46.47 -16.03 -0.69
CA SER A 264 -46.72 -16.83 -1.90
C SER A 264 -47.02 -18.30 -1.57
N ALA A 265 -46.27 -18.88 -0.61
CA ALA A 265 -46.49 -20.24 -0.13
C ALA A 265 -47.85 -20.43 0.57
N LEU A 266 -48.39 -19.39 1.20
CA LEU A 266 -49.70 -19.42 1.87
C LEU A 266 -50.88 -19.12 0.92
N ALA A 267 -50.67 -18.40 -0.19
CA ALA A 267 -51.73 -18.07 -1.13
C ALA A 267 -52.38 -19.33 -1.77
N LEU A 268 -51.56 -20.33 -2.11
CA LEU A 268 -52.01 -21.58 -2.76
C LEU A 268 -53.02 -22.39 -1.90
N PRO A 269 -52.74 -22.74 -0.62
CA PRO A 269 -53.70 -23.47 0.20
C PRO A 269 -54.98 -22.67 0.49
N PHE A 270 -54.91 -21.35 0.68
CA PHE A 270 -56.11 -20.54 0.89
C PHE A 270 -57.00 -20.47 -0.36
N GLY A 271 -56.41 -20.36 -1.57
CA GLY A 271 -57.16 -20.45 -2.83
C GLY A 271 -57.87 -21.81 -3.02
N ALA A 272 -57.17 -22.91 -2.70
CA ALA A 272 -57.74 -24.26 -2.78
C ALA A 272 -58.88 -24.49 -1.76
N LEU A 273 -58.77 -23.92 -0.55
CA LEU A 273 -59.84 -23.96 0.46
C LEU A 273 -61.06 -23.15 0.01
N GLY A 274 -60.87 -21.95 -0.53
CA GLY A 274 -61.96 -21.11 -1.05
C GLY A 274 -62.74 -21.80 -2.17
N LEU A 275 -62.05 -22.42 -3.14
CA LEU A 275 -62.68 -23.16 -4.22
C LEU A 275 -63.51 -24.36 -3.71
N LYS A 276 -62.98 -25.12 -2.73
CA LYS A 276 -63.72 -26.22 -2.08
C LYS A 276 -64.98 -25.74 -1.37
N ALA A 277 -64.92 -24.61 -0.67
CA ALA A 277 -66.08 -24.02 0.00
C ALA A 277 -67.18 -23.60 -0.99
N LEU A 278 -66.81 -22.95 -2.10
CA LEU A 278 -67.75 -22.54 -3.16
C LEU A 278 -68.44 -23.75 -3.81
N LEU A 279 -67.70 -24.82 -4.11
CA LEU A 279 -68.25 -26.06 -4.66
C LEU A 279 -69.24 -26.73 -3.69
N LEU A 280 -68.92 -26.77 -2.39
CA LEU A 280 -69.82 -27.31 -1.35
C LEU A 280 -71.12 -26.49 -1.25
N LEU A 281 -71.02 -25.15 -1.26
CA LEU A 281 -72.19 -24.26 -1.26
C LEU A 281 -73.06 -24.47 -2.50
N GLY A 282 -72.46 -24.64 -3.68
CA GLY A 282 -73.18 -24.97 -4.92
C GLY A 282 -73.94 -26.30 -4.84
N VAL A 283 -73.32 -27.35 -4.31
CA VAL A 283 -73.97 -28.66 -4.10
C VAL A 283 -75.11 -28.58 -3.07
N LEU A 284 -74.95 -27.80 -1.99
CA LEU A 284 -75.99 -27.60 -1.00
C LEU A 284 -77.18 -26.81 -1.57
N ALA A 285 -76.92 -25.75 -2.35
CA ALA A 285 -77.96 -25.00 -3.05
C ALA A 285 -78.71 -25.87 -4.07
N ALA A 286 -78.00 -26.66 -4.88
CA ALA A 286 -78.61 -27.60 -5.83
C ALA A 286 -79.50 -28.64 -5.12
N ARG A 287 -79.06 -29.19 -3.98
CA ARG A 287 -79.87 -30.11 -3.16
C ARG A 287 -81.10 -29.42 -2.54
N ALA A 288 -80.99 -28.16 -2.13
CA ALA A 288 -82.12 -27.38 -1.61
C ALA A 288 -83.16 -27.06 -2.70
N VAL A 289 -82.73 -26.78 -3.93
CA VAL A 289 -83.62 -26.60 -5.09
C VAL A 289 -84.27 -27.92 -5.50
N ALA A 290 -83.51 -29.02 -5.56
CA ALA A 290 -84.05 -30.35 -5.88
C ALA A 290 -85.15 -30.77 -4.89
N ARG A 291 -84.94 -30.56 -3.58
CA ARG A 291 -85.94 -30.80 -2.52
C ARG A 291 -87.15 -29.86 -2.54
N ARG A 292 -87.21 -28.88 -3.46
CA ARG A 292 -88.33 -27.94 -3.64
C ARG A 292 -89.13 -28.18 -4.92
N ARG A 293 -88.83 -29.21 -5.71
CA ARG A 293 -89.71 -29.67 -6.81
C ARG A 293 -90.70 -30.72 -6.29
N PRO A 294 -92.02 -30.50 -6.35
CA PRO A 294 -93.02 -31.56 -6.23
C PRO A 294 -93.01 -32.45 -7.48
N GLU A 295 -93.44 -33.70 -7.34
CA GLU A 295 -93.58 -34.63 -8.47
C GLU A 295 -94.93 -34.47 -9.22
N HIS A 296 -95.00 -35.05 -10.42
CA HIS A 296 -96.23 -35.27 -11.18
C HIS A 296 -96.13 -36.63 -11.88
N PRO A 297 -97.11 -37.55 -11.73
CA PRO A 297 -97.02 -38.91 -12.28
C PRO A 297 -97.77 -39.09 -13.60
N VAL A 298 -97.18 -39.76 -14.60
CA VAL A 298 -97.88 -40.25 -15.80
C VAL A 298 -97.32 -41.60 -16.29
N ALA A 299 -98.17 -42.62 -16.21
CA ALA A 299 -98.32 -43.80 -17.08
C ALA A 299 -97.12 -44.74 -17.42
N GLN A 300 -97.49 -45.86 -18.04
CA GLN A 300 -96.73 -47.10 -18.21
C GLN A 300 -97.09 -47.71 -19.57
N ASP A 301 -96.13 -48.26 -20.32
CA ASP A 301 -96.39 -49.33 -21.30
C ASP A 301 -95.12 -50.13 -21.71
N SER A 302 -95.28 -51.29 -22.38
CA SER A 302 -94.21 -52.26 -22.76
C SER A 302 -94.75 -53.40 -23.65
N PRO A 303 -93.93 -54.26 -24.30
CA PRO A 303 -92.61 -54.11 -24.94
C PRO A 303 -92.68 -54.61 -26.43
N PRO A 304 -91.59 -55.07 -27.10
CA PRO A 304 -91.21 -56.49 -26.99
C PRO A 304 -89.69 -56.82 -27.08
N ARG A 305 -89.37 -58.12 -26.97
CA ARG A 305 -88.06 -58.83 -27.11
C ARG A 305 -87.59 -58.91 -28.59
N PRO A 306 -86.40 -59.50 -28.98
CA PRO A 306 -85.52 -60.48 -28.30
C PRO A 306 -84.06 -59.96 -28.11
N GLN A 307 -83.00 -60.71 -27.77
CA GLN A 307 -82.80 -62.16 -27.54
C GLN A 307 -81.85 -62.44 -26.34
N ALA A 308 -80.73 -63.15 -26.54
CA ALA A 308 -79.72 -63.63 -25.58
C ALA A 308 -78.52 -64.26 -26.33
N GLN A 309 -77.32 -64.29 -25.75
CA GLN A 309 -76.29 -65.33 -25.97
C GLN A 309 -75.25 -65.37 -24.83
N GLU A 310 -74.73 -66.56 -24.52
CA GLU A 310 -73.81 -66.89 -23.41
C GLU A 310 -72.32 -66.71 -23.81
N SER A 311 -71.46 -66.15 -22.95
CA SER A 311 -70.68 -66.76 -21.84
C SER A 311 -69.45 -67.58 -22.26
N ASN A 312 -68.29 -67.30 -21.66
CA ASN A 312 -67.36 -68.30 -21.10
C ASN A 312 -66.37 -67.64 -20.10
N TYR A 313 -65.58 -68.44 -19.37
CA TYR A 313 -64.60 -68.05 -18.36
C TYR A 313 -63.17 -68.51 -18.75
N GLU A 314 -62.25 -68.54 -17.76
CA GLU A 314 -60.82 -68.93 -17.83
C GLU A 314 -59.89 -67.86 -18.45
N ASN A 315 -58.79 -67.38 -17.84
CA ASN A 315 -57.88 -67.79 -16.75
C ASN A 315 -56.86 -68.88 -17.09
N LEU A 316 -55.62 -68.48 -17.43
CA LEU A 316 -54.40 -69.07 -16.84
C LEU A 316 -53.16 -68.14 -16.97
N SER A 317 -52.03 -68.61 -16.45
CA SER A 317 -50.87 -67.83 -15.99
C SER A 317 -49.56 -68.05 -16.77
N GLN A 318 -48.52 -67.29 -16.41
CA GLN A 318 -47.07 -67.50 -16.68
C GLN A 318 -46.56 -67.34 -18.14
N MET A 319 -45.59 -66.43 -18.34
CA MET A 319 -44.17 -66.81 -18.50
C MET A 319 -43.20 -65.62 -18.40
N SER A 320 -41.95 -65.92 -18.04
CA SER A 320 -40.70 -65.12 -18.12
C SER A 320 -39.58 -66.17 -18.22
N PRO A 321 -38.46 -66.04 -19.00
CA PRO A 321 -37.49 -64.93 -18.91
C PRO A 321 -36.63 -64.58 -20.16
N ARG A 322 -35.81 -63.51 -20.10
CA ARG A 322 -34.32 -63.51 -20.28
C ARG A 322 -33.69 -62.11 -20.44
N ASP A 323 -32.43 -62.01 -19.98
CA ASP A 323 -31.49 -60.86 -20.00
C ASP A 323 -30.11 -61.35 -20.53
N PRO A 324 -29.09 -60.47 -20.77
CA PRO A 324 -29.12 -59.01 -20.93
C PRO A 324 -28.79 -58.58 -22.40
N PRO A 325 -27.56 -58.21 -22.88
CA PRO A 325 -26.20 -58.17 -22.31
C PRO A 325 -25.62 -56.74 -22.13
N ALA A 326 -24.28 -56.58 -22.13
CA ALA A 326 -23.49 -55.33 -21.97
C ALA A 326 -22.71 -54.97 -23.28
N ALA A 327 -21.98 -53.84 -23.44
CA ALA A 327 -21.57 -52.78 -22.50
C ALA A 327 -21.83 -51.34 -23.07
N THR A 328 -20.97 -50.30 -23.15
CA THR A 328 -19.49 -50.12 -23.04
C THR A 328 -19.15 -48.69 -22.51
N CYS A 329 -18.00 -48.08 -22.84
CA CYS A 329 -17.41 -46.92 -22.14
C CYS A 329 -16.97 -45.75 -23.07
N LEU A 330 -17.00 -44.53 -22.51
CA LEU A 330 -15.99 -43.43 -22.45
C LEU A 330 -14.89 -43.31 -23.55
N PRO A 331 -14.42 -42.10 -23.89
CA PRO A 331 -13.70 -41.19 -22.95
C PRO A 331 -14.57 -40.16 -22.19
#